data_AF-N9UAH5-F1
#
_entry.id   AF-N9UAH5-F1
#
_cell.length_a   1.000
_cell.length_b   1.000
_cell.length_c   1.000
_cell.angle_alpha   90.00
_cell.angle_beta   90.00
_cell.angle_gamma   90.00
#
_symmetry.space_group_name_H-M   'P 1'
#
loop_
_entity.id
_entity.type
_entity.pdbx_description
1 polymer ?
#
loop_
_entity_poly.entity_id
_entity_poly.type
_entity_poly.pdbx_seq_one_letter_code
_entity_poly.pdbx_strand_id
1 'polypeptide(L)'
;MHLLDKYGFVPGNYFYILGNNLISVNNDFKKATQGLYVHHFDENEHDFLSNNQAIMQQPQYQPFDKLVYCNLLERLVLHIKIFKKTNYLNETIFKFIIPELNDIYSNIEYQSQKKKNVAKLVKPFKNEYFQCLKLLNLNSKKKVDSILSSNKDNEKIGWNIEKNQKLFKEIKAFLKYDNLPFGNEKDLNQLQKNKQINFTNKNSNKQNKKSNVWKIFLSLFIPAILSAIIFTIWSIAK
;
A
#
# COMPACT_ATOMS: atom_id res chain seq x y z
N MET A 1 -19.24 -8.00 5.05
CA MET A 1 -20.63 -7.51 4.91
C MET A 1 -20.70 -6.06 4.51
N HIS A 2 -20.54 -5.07 5.40
CA HIS A 2 -20.96 -3.67 5.10
C HIS A 2 -20.54 -3.05 3.74
N LEU A 3 -19.28 -3.18 3.30
CA LEU A 3 -18.84 -2.58 2.02
C LEU A 3 -19.35 -3.35 0.79
N LEU A 4 -19.50 -4.67 0.91
CA LEU A 4 -20.10 -5.50 -0.14
C LEU A 4 -21.59 -5.18 -0.28
N ASP A 5 -22.29 -5.00 0.84
CA ASP A 5 -23.70 -4.64 0.83
C ASP A 5 -23.90 -3.24 0.21
N LYS A 6 -22.96 -2.32 0.43
CA LYS A 6 -23.02 -0.94 -0.05
C LYS A 6 -22.64 -0.76 -1.52
N TYR A 7 -21.59 -1.46 -1.99
CA TYR A 7 -21.02 -1.23 -3.32
C TYR A 7 -21.02 -2.44 -4.25
N GLY A 8 -21.33 -3.63 -3.74
CA GLY A 8 -21.18 -4.90 -4.41
C GLY A 8 -19.72 -5.35 -4.57
N PHE A 9 -19.55 -6.50 -5.20
CA PHE A 9 -18.24 -6.98 -5.65
C PHE A 9 -17.72 -6.14 -6.82
N VAL A 10 -16.41 -6.22 -7.06
CA VAL A 10 -15.85 -5.74 -8.33
C VAL A 10 -16.41 -6.64 -9.45
N PRO A 11 -16.92 -6.10 -10.58
CA PRO A 11 -17.69 -6.91 -11.55
C PRO A 11 -16.87 -7.95 -12.34
N GLY A 12 -15.54 -7.89 -12.26
CA GLY A 12 -14.65 -8.80 -12.96
C GLY A 12 -13.21 -8.56 -12.57
N ASN A 13 -12.31 -9.41 -13.08
CA ASN A 13 -10.90 -9.40 -12.69
C ASN A 13 -10.30 -8.02 -12.94
N TYR A 14 -9.74 -7.44 -11.88
CA TYR A 14 -9.18 -6.10 -11.93
C TYR A 14 -7.76 -6.09 -12.51
N PHE A 15 -7.01 -7.18 -12.32
CA PHE A 15 -5.67 -7.36 -12.88
C PHE A 15 -5.66 -8.50 -13.90
N TYR A 16 -4.91 -8.29 -14.98
CA TYR A 16 -4.61 -9.30 -15.98
C TYR A 16 -3.11 -9.48 -16.08
N ILE A 17 -2.65 -10.72 -15.96
CA ILE A 17 -1.27 -11.08 -16.25
C ILE A 17 -1.21 -11.40 -17.74
N LEU A 18 -0.57 -10.51 -18.50
CA LEU A 18 -0.30 -10.69 -19.92
C LEU A 18 0.97 -11.52 -20.11
N GLY A 19 1.22 -11.95 -21.35
CA GLY A 19 2.50 -12.56 -21.73
C GLY A 19 3.69 -11.69 -21.30
N ASN A 20 4.83 -12.33 -21.01
CA ASN A 20 6.05 -11.70 -20.51
C ASN A 20 5.95 -11.08 -19.10
N ASN A 21 5.05 -11.59 -18.23
CA ASN A 21 4.89 -11.11 -16.85
C ASN A 21 4.50 -9.63 -16.74
N LEU A 22 3.85 -9.09 -17.78
CA LEU A 22 3.30 -7.75 -17.77
C LEU A 22 1.95 -7.75 -17.09
N ILE A 23 1.68 -6.77 -16.23
CA ILE A 23 0.39 -6.62 -15.55
C ILE A 23 -0.37 -5.48 -16.21
N SER A 24 -1.56 -5.80 -16.69
CA SER A 24 -2.56 -4.81 -17.09
C SER A 24 -3.63 -4.67 -16.01
N VAL A 25 -4.18 -3.47 -15.88
CA VAL A 25 -5.28 -3.19 -14.96
C VAL A 25 -6.53 -2.89 -15.77
N ASN A 26 -7.64 -3.52 -15.43
CA ASN A 26 -8.92 -3.22 -16.04
C ASN A 26 -9.36 -1.79 -15.65
N ASN A 27 -9.33 -0.87 -16.60
CA ASN A 27 -9.73 0.52 -16.36
C ASN A 27 -11.25 0.69 -16.26
N ASP A 28 -12.05 -0.22 -16.81
CA ASP A 28 -13.52 -0.16 -16.74
C ASP A 28 -14.01 -0.39 -15.30
N PHE A 29 -13.27 -1.21 -14.56
CA PHE A 29 -13.53 -1.47 -13.14
C PHE A 29 -12.87 -0.46 -12.21
N LYS A 30 -12.04 0.46 -12.73
CA LYS A 30 -11.63 1.64 -11.98
C LYS A 30 -12.84 2.58 -11.90
N LYS A 31 -13.66 2.43 -10.85
CA LYS A 31 -14.65 3.42 -10.40
C LYS A 31 -14.01 4.72 -9.87
N ALA A 32 -12.84 5.07 -10.41
CA ALA A 32 -12.12 6.31 -10.19
C ALA A 32 -12.97 7.53 -10.57
N THR A 33 -13.76 7.43 -11.65
CA THR A 33 -14.74 8.46 -12.02
C THR A 33 -15.85 8.62 -10.99
N GLN A 34 -16.08 7.64 -10.11
CA GLN A 34 -17.02 7.75 -9.00
C GLN A 34 -16.32 8.15 -7.68
N GLY A 35 -14.99 8.32 -7.68
CA GLY A 35 -14.22 8.62 -6.47
C GLY A 35 -13.95 7.41 -5.57
N LEU A 36 -14.15 6.18 -6.07
CA LEU A 36 -13.96 4.94 -5.34
C LEU A 36 -12.60 4.30 -5.65
N TYR A 37 -12.11 3.52 -4.69
CA TYR A 37 -10.91 2.70 -4.76
C TYR A 37 -11.28 1.22 -4.69
N VAL A 38 -10.48 0.38 -5.34
CA VAL A 38 -10.51 -1.07 -5.17
C VAL A 38 -9.57 -1.44 -4.03
N HIS A 39 -10.01 -2.34 -3.14
CA HIS A 39 -9.25 -2.84 -2.01
C HIS A 39 -9.36 -4.37 -1.94
N HIS A 40 -8.28 -5.05 -1.63
CA HIS A 40 -8.23 -6.51 -1.46
C HIS A 40 -8.69 -6.93 -0.06
N PHE A 41 -9.53 -7.95 0.07
CA PHE A 41 -9.96 -8.44 1.39
C PHE A 41 -8.80 -8.99 2.22
N ASP A 42 -7.88 -9.68 1.54
CA ASP A 42 -6.82 -10.48 2.16
C ASP A 42 -5.55 -9.65 2.45
N GLU A 43 -5.62 -8.31 2.35
CA GLU A 43 -4.51 -7.41 2.73
C GLU A 43 -4.21 -7.41 4.24
N ASN A 44 -5.04 -8.08 5.05
CA ASN A 44 -4.77 -8.38 6.45
C ASN A 44 -3.86 -9.60 6.65
N GLU A 45 -3.65 -10.42 5.62
CA GLU A 45 -2.81 -11.62 5.63
C GLU A 45 -1.53 -11.41 4.82
N HIS A 46 -1.62 -10.61 3.74
CA HIS A 46 -0.50 -10.34 2.84
C HIS A 46 -0.43 -8.84 2.51
N ASP A 47 0.67 -8.19 2.88
CA ASP A 47 0.84 -6.77 2.63
C ASP A 47 1.06 -6.46 1.13
N PHE A 48 0.49 -5.34 0.67
CA PHE A 48 0.72 -4.77 -0.67
C PHE A 48 0.29 -5.66 -1.85
N LEU A 49 -0.87 -6.33 -1.75
CA LEU A 49 -1.42 -7.17 -2.81
C LEU A 49 -1.70 -6.44 -4.13
N SER A 50 -1.76 -5.10 -4.11
CA SER A 50 -1.88 -4.27 -5.31
C SER A 50 -0.55 -4.00 -6.04
N ASN A 51 0.59 -4.46 -5.53
CA ASN A 51 1.90 -4.23 -6.16
C ASN A 51 2.18 -5.30 -7.24
N ASN A 52 2.95 -4.94 -8.28
CA ASN A 52 3.20 -5.84 -9.41
C ASN A 52 3.83 -7.18 -8.99
N GLN A 53 4.71 -7.17 -7.99
CA GLN A 53 5.35 -8.39 -7.50
C GLN A 53 4.34 -9.34 -6.85
N ALA A 54 3.44 -8.84 -6.01
CA ALA A 54 2.41 -9.60 -5.31
C ALA A 54 1.36 -10.12 -6.27
N ILE A 55 0.96 -9.32 -7.27
CA ILE A 55 0.04 -9.75 -8.32
C ILE A 55 0.59 -10.97 -9.07
N MET A 56 1.90 -11.00 -9.37
CA MET A 56 2.54 -12.15 -10.03
C MET A 56 2.76 -13.35 -9.09
N GLN A 57 3.20 -13.09 -7.86
CA GLN A 57 3.59 -14.16 -6.92
C GLN A 57 2.41 -14.78 -6.18
N GLN A 58 1.30 -14.05 -6.09
CA GLN A 58 0.13 -14.43 -5.33
C GLN A 58 -1.17 -14.17 -6.13
N PRO A 59 -1.30 -14.77 -7.33
CA PRO A 59 -2.45 -14.54 -8.20
C PRO A 59 -3.78 -15.00 -7.57
N GLN A 60 -3.75 -15.89 -6.57
CA GLN A 60 -4.94 -16.38 -5.86
C GLN A 60 -5.70 -15.30 -5.07
N TYR A 61 -5.08 -14.15 -4.78
CA TYR A 61 -5.72 -13.03 -4.09
C TYR A 61 -6.22 -11.93 -5.03
N GLN A 62 -5.97 -12.06 -6.33
CA GLN A 62 -6.33 -11.07 -7.36
C GLN A 62 -7.73 -11.22 -8.01
N PRO A 63 -8.46 -12.36 -7.89
CA PRO A 63 -9.78 -12.48 -8.47
C PRO A 63 -10.76 -11.44 -7.92
N PHE A 64 -11.77 -11.11 -8.72
CA PHE A 64 -12.72 -10.04 -8.43
C PHE A 64 -13.55 -10.23 -7.15
N ASP A 65 -13.82 -11.47 -6.77
CA ASP A 65 -14.51 -11.85 -5.53
C ASP A 65 -13.64 -11.66 -4.28
N LYS A 66 -12.34 -11.39 -4.46
CA LYS A 66 -11.39 -10.96 -3.42
C LYS A 66 -11.27 -9.45 -3.29
N LEU A 67 -12.04 -8.69 -4.07
CA LEU A 67 -11.94 -7.25 -4.16
C LEU A 67 -13.25 -6.57 -3.77
N VAL A 68 -13.12 -5.39 -3.16
CA VAL A 68 -14.27 -4.54 -2.79
C VAL A 68 -13.99 -3.08 -3.13
N TYR A 69 -15.06 -2.35 -3.43
CA TYR A 69 -14.98 -0.90 -3.54
C TYR A 69 -15.07 -0.23 -2.16
N CYS A 70 -14.35 0.88 -2.02
CA CYS A 70 -14.44 1.76 -0.86
C CYS A 70 -14.12 3.20 -1.25
N ASN A 71 -14.67 4.16 -0.52
CA ASN A 71 -14.19 5.55 -0.59
C ASN A 71 -12.91 5.72 0.24
N LEU A 72 -12.27 6.90 0.14
CA LEU A 72 -10.97 7.15 0.80
C LEU A 72 -11.03 7.03 2.34
N LEU A 73 -12.15 7.41 2.96
CA LEU A 73 -12.31 7.33 4.42
C LEU A 73 -12.57 5.89 4.88
N GLU A 74 -13.38 5.14 4.14
CA GLU A 74 -13.59 3.71 4.38
C GLU A 74 -12.28 2.93 4.22
N ARG A 75 -11.46 3.30 3.22
CA ARG A 75 -10.11 2.75 3.04
C ARG A 75 -9.21 3.02 4.24
N LEU A 76 -9.29 4.21 4.86
CA LEU A 76 -8.58 4.49 6.11
C LEU A 76 -9.01 3.52 7.21
N VAL A 77 -10.32 3.31 7.39
CA VAL A 77 -10.86 2.39 8.41
C VAL A 77 -10.35 0.95 8.19
N LEU A 78 -10.36 0.46 6.95
CA LEU A 78 -9.85 -0.87 6.60
C LEU A 78 -8.38 -1.01 7.00
N HIS A 79 -7.54 -0.05 6.60
CA HIS A 79 -6.12 -0.10 6.93
C HIS A 79 -5.82 0.09 8.42
N ILE A 80 -6.63 0.85 9.18
CA ILE A 80 -6.54 0.90 10.65
C ILE A 80 -6.84 -0.48 11.26
N LYS A 81 -7.86 -1.18 10.77
CA LYS A 81 -8.20 -2.53 11.24
C LYS A 81 -7.07 -3.53 10.93
N ILE A 82 -6.50 -3.47 9.73
CA ILE A 82 -5.34 -4.28 9.35
C ILE A 82 -4.17 -3.98 10.29
N PHE A 83 -3.82 -2.71 10.47
CA PHE A 83 -2.73 -2.29 11.36
C PHE A 83 -2.90 -2.84 12.78
N LYS A 84 -4.11 -2.76 13.35
CA LYS A 84 -4.41 -3.29 14.69
C LYS A 84 -4.28 -4.81 14.78
N LYS A 85 -4.59 -5.54 13.70
CA LYS A 85 -4.51 -7.00 13.66
C LYS A 85 -3.07 -7.48 13.47
N THR A 86 -2.28 -6.80 12.64
CA THR A 86 -0.98 -7.31 12.18
C THR A 86 0.22 -6.59 12.79
N ASN A 87 0.03 -5.39 13.36
CA ASN A 87 1.10 -4.46 13.74
C ASN A 87 2.04 -4.09 12.58
N TYR A 88 1.69 -4.37 11.32
CA TYR A 88 2.51 -3.98 10.17
C TYR A 88 2.37 -2.49 9.90
N LEU A 89 3.50 -1.79 9.93
CA LEU A 89 3.54 -0.35 9.71
C LEU A 89 3.01 -0.03 8.30
N ASN A 90 1.76 0.42 8.26
CA ASN A 90 1.10 0.65 7.00
C ASN A 90 1.50 2.03 6.45
N GLU A 91 2.56 2.05 5.65
CA GLU A 91 2.99 3.25 4.94
C GLU A 91 1.85 3.87 4.12
N THR A 92 0.86 3.07 3.68
CA THR A 92 -0.34 3.55 2.98
C THR A 92 -1.13 4.58 3.79
N ILE A 93 -1.30 4.34 5.10
CA ILE A 93 -2.04 5.25 5.99
C ILE A 93 -1.33 6.60 6.07
N PHE A 94 -0.06 6.58 6.50
CA PHE A 94 0.67 7.79 6.87
C PHE A 94 1.24 8.56 5.68
N LYS A 95 1.57 7.88 4.56
CA LYS A 95 2.15 8.53 3.38
C LYS A 95 1.14 8.93 2.33
N PHE A 96 -0.04 8.31 2.30
CA PHE A 96 -1.00 8.53 1.20
C PHE A 96 -2.39 8.93 1.69
N ILE A 97 -3.03 8.12 2.55
CA ILE A 97 -4.44 8.32 2.89
C ILE A 97 -4.65 9.52 3.81
N ILE A 98 -3.95 9.58 4.94
CA ILE A 98 -4.05 10.71 5.88
C ILE A 98 -3.66 12.04 5.22
N PRO A 99 -2.53 12.15 4.51
CA PRO A 99 -2.16 13.40 3.85
C PRO A 99 -3.22 13.87 2.83
N GLU A 100 -3.80 12.94 2.05
CA GLU A 100 -4.87 13.28 1.10
C GLU A 100 -6.17 13.73 1.81
N LEU A 101 -6.57 13.07 2.90
CA LEU A 101 -7.71 13.51 3.70
C LEU A 101 -7.47 14.87 4.37
N ASN A 102 -6.24 15.13 4.84
CA ASN A 102 -5.87 16.43 5.40
C ASN A 102 -6.04 17.55 4.37
N ASP A 103 -5.58 17.32 3.14
CA ASP A 103 -5.73 18.29 2.04
C ASP A 103 -7.22 18.50 1.71
N ILE A 104 -8.02 17.43 1.63
CA ILE A 104 -9.47 17.49 1.36
C ILE A 104 -10.20 18.30 2.42
N TYR A 105 -9.98 18.02 3.71
CA TYR A 105 -10.64 18.73 4.82
C TYR A 105 -10.08 20.14 5.05
N SER A 106 -8.97 20.46 4.40
CA SER A 106 -8.42 21.82 4.30
C SER A 106 -8.90 22.56 3.04
N ASN A 107 -9.83 21.97 2.28
CA ASN A 107 -10.47 22.53 1.09
C ASN A 107 -9.55 22.70 -0.13
N ILE A 108 -8.63 21.75 -0.35
CA ILE A 108 -7.91 21.69 -1.62
C ILE A 108 -8.85 21.68 -2.83
N GLU A 109 -8.52 22.48 -3.84
CA GLU A 109 -9.21 22.50 -5.12
C GLU A 109 -8.46 21.64 -6.13
N TYR A 110 -8.93 20.41 -6.31
CA TYR A 110 -8.34 19.52 -7.29
C TYR A 110 -8.72 19.91 -8.72
N GLN A 111 -7.74 19.87 -9.62
CA GLN A 111 -8.00 20.02 -11.06
C GLN A 111 -8.64 18.76 -11.66
N SER A 112 -8.17 17.57 -11.27
CA SER A 112 -8.66 16.30 -11.83
C SER A 112 -10.08 15.94 -11.34
N GLN A 113 -10.96 15.56 -12.27
CA GLN A 113 -12.34 15.16 -11.94
C GLN A 113 -12.40 13.98 -10.97
N LYS A 114 -11.48 13.01 -11.13
CA LYS A 114 -11.32 11.88 -10.21
C LYS A 114 -11.16 12.35 -8.76
N LYS A 115 -10.20 13.24 -8.50
CA LYS A 115 -9.94 13.72 -7.14
C LYS A 115 -11.05 14.63 -6.61
N LYS A 116 -11.72 15.41 -7.47
CA LYS A 116 -12.95 16.12 -7.10
C LYS A 116 -14.04 15.17 -6.59
N ASN A 117 -14.22 14.03 -7.26
CA ASN A 117 -15.21 13.03 -6.87
C ASN A 117 -14.83 12.30 -5.58
N VAL A 118 -13.54 11.96 -5.40
CA VAL A 118 -13.03 11.44 -4.11
C VAL A 118 -13.32 12.43 -2.98
N ALA A 119 -12.95 13.70 -3.15
CA ALA A 119 -13.17 14.74 -2.16
C ALA A 119 -14.67 14.88 -1.83
N LYS A 120 -15.53 14.93 -2.85
CA LYS A 120 -16.99 15.03 -2.68
C LYS A 120 -17.56 13.90 -1.83
N LEU A 121 -17.09 12.66 -1.99
CA LEU A 121 -17.59 11.51 -1.23
C LEU A 121 -17.24 11.56 0.26
N VAL A 122 -16.08 12.10 0.62
CA VAL A 122 -15.61 12.09 2.01
C VAL A 122 -15.86 13.39 2.76
N LYS A 123 -16.01 14.52 2.05
CA LYS A 123 -16.13 15.86 2.66
C LYS A 123 -17.22 15.98 3.75
N PRO A 124 -18.39 15.31 3.64
CA PRO A 124 -19.40 15.34 4.71
C PRO A 124 -18.96 14.68 6.04
N PHE A 125 -17.94 13.83 6.01
CA PHE A 125 -17.59 12.92 7.11
C PHE A 125 -16.33 13.34 7.90
N LYS A 126 -16.15 14.65 8.09
CA LYS A 126 -14.97 15.22 8.78
C LYS A 126 -14.87 14.74 10.23
N ASN A 127 -15.99 14.61 10.93
CA ASN A 127 -15.99 14.15 12.32
C ASN A 127 -15.58 12.67 12.41
N GLU A 128 -16.06 11.84 11.50
CA GLU A 128 -15.70 10.43 11.39
C GLU A 128 -14.21 10.26 11.05
N TYR A 129 -13.65 11.14 10.23
CA TYR A 129 -12.20 11.20 10.04
C TYR A 129 -11.45 11.44 11.34
N PHE A 130 -11.89 12.39 12.18
CA PHE A 130 -11.27 12.63 13.48
C PHE A 130 -11.40 11.41 14.40
N GLN A 131 -12.54 10.71 14.39
CA GLN A 131 -12.69 9.45 15.11
C GLN A 131 -11.72 8.38 14.60
N CYS A 132 -11.48 8.29 13.29
CA CYS A 132 -10.48 7.39 12.73
C CYS A 132 -9.07 7.71 13.25
N LEU A 133 -8.69 8.99 13.33
CA LEU A 133 -7.40 9.40 13.89
C LEU A 133 -7.25 8.98 15.35
N LYS A 134 -8.32 9.10 16.15
CA LYS A 134 -8.33 8.63 17.55
C LYS A 134 -8.10 7.12 17.65
N LEU A 135 -8.64 6.33 16.72
CA LEU A 135 -8.47 4.88 16.70
C LEU A 135 -7.01 4.44 16.45
N LEU A 136 -6.14 5.31 15.96
CA LEU A 136 -4.70 5.02 15.78
C LEU A 136 -3.91 4.98 17.09
N ASN A 137 -4.51 5.32 18.24
CA ASN A 137 -3.87 5.33 19.56
C ASN A 137 -2.57 6.15 19.59
N LEU A 138 -2.60 7.37 19.04
CA LEU A 138 -1.48 8.30 18.99
C LEU A 138 -1.21 8.89 20.39
N ASN A 139 -0.43 8.17 21.20
CA ASN A 139 -0.19 8.47 22.61
C ASN A 139 1.01 9.40 22.90
N SER A 140 1.54 10.09 21.90
CA SER A 140 2.60 11.09 22.06
C SER A 140 2.50 12.21 21.03
N LYS A 141 3.03 13.40 21.37
CA LYS A 141 3.07 14.54 20.45
C LYS A 141 3.76 14.18 19.14
N LYS A 142 4.89 13.47 19.22
CA LYS A 142 5.63 12.97 18.04
C LYS A 142 4.78 12.09 17.12
N LYS A 143 3.92 11.21 17.69
CA LYS A 143 3.02 10.37 16.90
C LYS A 143 1.92 11.21 16.25
N VAL A 144 1.38 12.20 16.96
CA VAL A 144 0.41 13.13 16.38
C VAL A 144 1.04 13.96 15.27
N ASP A 145 2.23 14.53 15.48
CA ASP A 145 2.89 15.33 14.44
C ASP A 145 3.16 14.51 13.15
N SER A 146 3.33 13.19 13.25
CA SER A 146 3.53 12.33 12.07
C SER A 146 2.31 12.23 11.14
N ILE A 147 1.10 12.54 11.63
CA ILE A 147 -0.13 12.59 10.81
C ILE A 147 -0.47 14.01 10.32
N LEU A 148 0.25 15.04 10.78
CA LEU A 148 0.05 16.42 10.36
C LEU A 148 0.85 16.70 9.09
N SER A 149 0.41 16.08 8.01
CA SER A 149 1.11 16.08 6.72
C SER A 149 0.17 16.44 5.57
N SER A 150 0.77 16.79 4.43
CA SER A 150 0.08 17.07 3.17
C SER A 150 0.57 16.09 2.10
N ASN A 151 -0.26 15.77 1.12
CA ASN A 151 0.14 14.86 0.06
C ASN A 151 1.10 15.58 -0.90
N LYS A 152 2.35 15.10 -0.96
CA LYS A 152 3.42 15.67 -1.80
C LYS A 152 3.05 15.79 -3.26
N ASP A 153 2.20 14.89 -3.78
CA ASP A 153 1.76 14.95 -5.17
C ASP A 153 0.94 16.22 -5.47
N ASN A 154 0.43 16.91 -4.45
CA ASN A 154 -0.35 18.14 -4.61
C ASN A 154 0.54 19.40 -4.64
N GLU A 155 1.85 19.29 -4.39
CA GLU A 155 2.80 20.40 -4.57
C GLU A 155 2.80 20.89 -6.01
N LYS A 156 2.59 19.98 -6.98
CA LYS A 156 2.49 20.31 -8.41
C LYS A 156 1.34 21.25 -8.77
N ILE A 157 0.32 21.34 -7.92
CA ILE A 157 -0.80 22.28 -8.06
C ILE A 157 -0.72 23.41 -7.03
N GLY A 158 0.44 23.63 -6.43
CA GLY A 158 0.70 24.70 -5.46
C GLY A 158 0.06 24.45 -4.09
N TRP A 159 -0.25 23.20 -3.73
CA TRP A 159 -0.75 22.86 -2.40
C TRP A 159 0.38 22.36 -1.50
N ASN A 160 0.41 22.81 -0.24
CA ASN A 160 1.46 22.46 0.70
C ASN A 160 0.93 22.33 2.13
N ILE A 161 1.81 21.92 3.05
CA ILE A 161 1.50 21.68 4.46
C ILE A 161 0.97 22.92 5.20
N GLU A 162 1.36 24.13 4.79
CA GLU A 162 0.92 25.38 5.43
C GLU A 162 -0.57 25.64 5.21
N LYS A 163 -1.11 25.22 4.06
CA LYS A 163 -2.54 25.33 3.76
C LYS A 163 -3.42 24.46 4.67
N ASN A 164 -2.83 23.47 5.34
CA ASN A 164 -3.54 22.57 6.25
C ASN A 164 -3.52 23.04 7.72
N GLN A 165 -2.88 24.17 8.04
CA GLN A 165 -2.64 24.59 9.43
C GLN A 165 -3.92 24.76 10.26
N LYS A 166 -5.01 25.25 9.65
CA LYS A 166 -6.31 25.36 10.33
C LYS A 166 -6.81 23.98 10.77
N LEU A 167 -6.80 23.00 9.85
CA LEU A 167 -7.19 21.63 10.15
C LEU A 167 -6.29 21.00 11.21
N PHE A 168 -4.97 21.25 11.16
CA PHE A 168 -4.04 20.70 12.14
C PHE A 168 -4.32 21.20 13.56
N LYS A 169 -4.69 22.46 13.73
CA LYS A 169 -5.14 22.99 15.03
C LYS A 169 -6.38 22.25 15.54
N GLU A 170 -7.35 21.99 14.66
CA GLU A 170 -8.56 21.23 15.00
C GLU A 170 -8.23 19.77 15.39
N ILE A 171 -7.34 19.11 14.65
CA ILE A 171 -6.88 17.75 14.97
C ILE A 171 -6.16 17.72 16.32
N LYS A 172 -5.24 18.66 16.57
CA LYS A 172 -4.51 18.76 17.85
C LYS A 172 -5.47 18.97 19.02
N ALA A 173 -6.45 19.86 18.88
CA ALA A 173 -7.47 20.08 19.89
C ALA A 173 -8.30 18.80 20.14
N PHE A 174 -8.79 18.16 19.08
CA PHE A 174 -9.59 16.93 19.18
C PHE A 174 -8.84 15.78 19.87
N LEU A 175 -7.54 15.61 19.58
CA LEU A 175 -6.69 14.57 20.15
C LEU A 175 -6.10 14.95 21.52
N LYS A 176 -6.46 16.10 22.09
CA LYS A 176 -5.92 16.61 23.37
C LYS A 176 -4.38 16.68 23.36
N TYR A 177 -3.81 17.17 22.25
CA TYR A 177 -2.37 17.17 21.97
C TYR A 177 -1.53 17.74 23.11
N ASP A 178 -1.98 18.82 23.76
CA ASP A 178 -1.21 19.49 24.82
C ASP A 178 -1.00 18.60 26.06
N ASN A 179 -1.90 17.64 26.28
CA ASN A 179 -1.84 16.67 27.38
C ASN A 179 -0.97 15.45 27.06
N LEU A 180 -0.46 15.31 25.82
CA LEU A 180 0.35 14.17 25.42
C LEU A 180 1.82 14.36 25.80
N PRO A 181 2.53 13.28 26.18
CA PRO A 181 3.98 13.35 26.34
C PRO A 181 4.67 13.59 24.98
N PHE A 182 5.86 14.20 24.98
CA PHE A 182 6.61 14.40 23.73
C PHE A 182 7.02 13.08 23.05
N GLY A 183 7.15 12.00 23.83
CA GLY A 183 7.56 10.67 23.39
C GLY A 183 9.09 10.49 23.46
N ASN A 184 9.54 9.32 23.89
CA ASN A 184 10.97 9.03 24.07
C ASN A 184 11.58 8.54 22.74
N GLU A 185 12.85 8.84 22.45
CA GLU A 185 13.56 8.37 21.24
C GLU A 185 13.50 6.84 21.04
N LYS A 186 13.40 6.08 22.13
CA LYS A 186 13.35 4.61 22.12
C LYS A 186 12.16 4.05 21.31
N ASP A 187 11.02 4.76 21.24
CA ASP A 187 9.84 4.31 20.49
C ASP A 187 10.10 4.26 18.97
N LEU A 188 10.97 5.13 18.46
CA LEU A 188 11.35 5.16 17.05
C LEU A 188 12.40 4.12 16.72
N ASN A 189 13.31 3.82 17.65
CA ASN A 189 14.30 2.76 17.48
C ASN A 189 13.63 1.38 17.39
N GLN A 190 12.49 1.17 18.03
CA GLN A 190 11.70 -0.06 17.87
C GLN A 190 10.99 -0.11 16.51
N LEU A 191 10.42 1.02 16.05
CA LEU A 191 9.85 1.15 14.70
C LEU A 191 10.91 1.03 13.58
N GLN A 192 12.12 1.52 13.81
CA GLN A 192 13.25 1.46 12.88
C GLN A 192 13.95 0.08 12.92
N LYS A 193 14.11 -0.55 14.09
CA LYS A 193 14.56 -1.95 14.19
C LYS A 193 13.63 -2.87 13.42
N ASN A 194 12.31 -2.69 13.56
CA ASN A 194 11.32 -3.49 12.83
C ASN A 194 11.41 -3.25 11.31
N LYS A 195 11.70 -2.02 10.86
CA LYS A 195 12.02 -1.73 9.44
C LYS A 195 13.27 -2.45 8.95
N GLN A 196 14.34 -2.48 9.77
CA GLN A 196 15.63 -3.05 9.39
C GLN A 196 15.59 -4.59 9.33
N ILE A 197 14.91 -5.23 10.30
CA ILE A 197 14.69 -6.68 10.35
C ILE A 197 13.88 -7.16 9.13
N ASN A 198 12.87 -6.39 8.71
CA ASN A 198 12.09 -6.72 7.52
C ASN A 198 12.87 -6.52 6.20
N PHE A 199 13.78 -5.54 6.15
CA PHE A 199 14.66 -5.34 5.00
C PHE A 199 15.74 -6.43 4.89
N THR A 200 16.34 -6.85 6.01
CA THR A 200 17.35 -7.91 6.03
C THR A 200 16.74 -9.27 5.69
N ASN A 201 15.55 -9.60 6.21
CA ASN A 201 14.81 -10.82 5.83
C ASN A 201 14.42 -10.83 4.34
N LYS A 202 14.16 -9.67 3.73
CA LYS A 202 13.87 -9.55 2.30
C LYS A 202 15.11 -9.75 1.43
N ASN A 203 16.28 -9.27 1.89
CA ASN A 203 17.55 -9.42 1.18
C ASN A 203 18.12 -10.84 1.28
N SER A 204 18.01 -11.49 2.45
CA SER A 204 18.43 -12.88 2.64
C SER A 204 17.60 -13.84 1.77
N ASN A 205 16.28 -13.64 1.69
CA ASN A 205 15.42 -14.41 0.78
C ASN A 205 15.74 -14.17 -0.70
N LYS A 206 16.13 -12.95 -1.09
CA LYS A 206 16.54 -12.63 -2.47
C LYS A 206 17.90 -13.25 -2.84
N GLN A 207 18.86 -13.27 -1.92
CA GLN A 207 20.16 -13.93 -2.11
C GLN A 207 20.02 -15.47 -2.16
N ASN A 208 19.23 -16.07 -1.27
CA ASN A 208 18.96 -17.52 -1.30
C ASN A 208 18.25 -17.96 -2.59
N LYS A 209 17.34 -17.14 -3.12
CA LYS A 209 16.68 -17.45 -4.40
C LYS A 209 17.65 -17.33 -5.59
N LYS A 210 18.58 -16.37 -5.56
CA LYS A 210 19.60 -16.19 -6.62
C LYS A 210 20.64 -17.32 -6.60
N SER A 211 21.04 -17.82 -5.42
CA SER A 211 21.97 -18.94 -5.30
C SER A 211 21.34 -20.27 -5.74
N ASN A 212 20.06 -20.50 -5.45
CA ASN A 212 19.35 -21.71 -5.90
C ASN A 212 19.14 -21.74 -7.42
N VAL A 213 18.86 -20.59 -8.06
CA VAL A 213 18.74 -20.53 -9.53
C VAL A 213 20.09 -20.82 -10.21
N TRP A 214 21.20 -20.32 -9.67
CA TRP A 214 22.54 -20.62 -10.19
C TRP A 214 22.93 -22.10 -10.05
N LYS A 215 22.54 -22.75 -8.95
CA LYS A 215 22.77 -24.19 -8.75
C LYS A 215 21.97 -25.04 -9.75
N ILE A 216 20.72 -24.68 -10.03
CA ILE A 216 19.88 -25.34 -11.03
C ILE A 216 20.41 -25.11 -12.45
N PHE A 217 20.89 -23.90 -12.76
CA PHE A 217 21.50 -23.60 -14.06
C PHE A 217 22.79 -24.41 -14.30
N LEU A 218 23.64 -24.55 -13.27
CA LEU A 218 24.87 -25.34 -13.37
C LEU A 218 24.58 -26.85 -13.55
N SER A 219 23.55 -27.39 -12.89
CA SER A 219 23.24 -28.81 -12.97
C SER A 219 22.63 -29.24 -14.30
N LEU A 220 21.99 -28.33 -15.03
CA LEU A 220 21.33 -28.65 -16.31
C LEU A 220 22.24 -28.42 -17.53
N PHE A 221 23.18 -27.48 -17.47
CA PHE A 221 24.03 -27.14 -18.63
C PHE A 221 25.37 -27.88 -18.70
N ILE A 222 25.95 -28.26 -17.56
CA ILE A 222 27.23 -29.00 -17.55
C ILE A 222 27.11 -30.38 -18.23
N PRO A 223 26.07 -31.20 -18.01
CA PRO A 223 25.93 -32.50 -18.67
C PRO A 223 25.71 -32.38 -20.18
N ALA A 224 24.97 -31.35 -20.63
CA ALA A 224 24.70 -31.11 -22.04
C ALA A 224 25.98 -30.75 -22.80
N ILE A 225 26.82 -29.89 -22.23
CA ILE A 225 28.11 -29.49 -22.83
C ILE A 225 29.08 -30.67 -22.88
N LEU A 226 29.17 -31.48 -21.82
CA LEU A 226 29.99 -32.71 -21.80
C LEU A 226 29.51 -33.73 -22.84
N SER A 227 28.19 -33.91 -23.00
CA SER A 227 27.63 -34.83 -24.00
C SER A 227 27.95 -34.39 -25.44
N ALA A 228 27.92 -33.09 -25.72
CA ALA A 228 28.26 -32.54 -27.03
C ALA A 228 29.75 -32.69 -27.36
N ILE A 229 30.64 -32.52 -26.37
CA ILE A 229 32.09 -32.69 -26.53
C ILE A 229 32.45 -34.17 -26.74
N ILE A 230 31.80 -35.09 -26.03
CA ILE A 230 32.00 -36.54 -26.23
C ILE A 230 31.54 -36.95 -27.65
N PHE A 231 30.42 -36.40 -28.13
CA PHE A 231 29.90 -36.69 -29.47
C PHE A 231 30.83 -36.20 -30.59
N THR A 232 31.41 -34.99 -30.45
CA THR A 232 32.36 -34.47 -31.44
C THR A 232 33.69 -35.23 -31.42
N ILE A 233 34.20 -35.63 -30.25
CA ILE A 233 35.43 -36.46 -30.17
C ILE A 233 35.18 -37.85 -30.78
N TRP A 234 34.02 -38.47 -30.52
CA TRP A 234 33.67 -39.77 -31.12
C TRP A 234 33.48 -39.71 -32.64
N SER A 235 32.96 -38.60 -33.17
CA SER A 235 32.79 -38.39 -34.62
C SER A 235 34.10 -38.15 -35.37
N ILE A 236 35.17 -37.76 -34.68
CA ILE A 236 36.50 -37.52 -35.27
C ILE A 236 37.37 -38.79 -35.23
N ALA A 237 37.04 -39.74 -34.35
CA ALA A 237 37.78 -41.00 -34.16
C ALA A 237 37.27 -42.18 -35.01
N LYS A 238 36.39 -41.93 -35.99
CA LYS A 238 35.88 -42.89 -36.99
C LYS A 238 36.33 -42.44 -38.38
#